data_AF-A0A1A8F3R4-F1
#
_entry.id   AF-A0A1A8F3R4-F1
#
_cell.length_a   1.000
_cell.length_b   1.000
_cell.length_c   1.000
_cell.angle_alpha   90.00
_cell.angle_beta   90.00
_cell.angle_gamma   90.00
#
_symmetry.space_group_name_H-M   'P 1'
#
loop_
_entity.id
_entity.type
_entity.pdbx_description
1 polymer ?
#
loop_
_entity_poly.entity_id
_entity_poly.type
_entity_poly.pdbx_seq_one_letter_code
_entity_poly.pdbx_strand_id
1 'polypeptide(L)'
;ITTPTSTPSKRRLETPRTESNGEQSNLDYSFLMLYAQDRGTYYVQLEDDIVAKAGYYSDMKTFTTQTASDEWLYLEFSQLGFIGKMFKTHDLPMIAEFFLMFHKDKPIDWLLDHLLWVKVCNPEKDNKDCEQQKSRLKQRYKPSLFQHVGL
;
A
#
# COMPACT_ATOMS: atom_id res chain seq x y z
N ILE A 1 -0.64 55.71 16.51
CA ILE A 1 -0.58 54.80 15.33
C ILE A 1 0.09 53.54 15.82
N THR A 2 -0.71 52.55 16.22
CA THR A 2 -0.24 51.23 16.66
C THR A 2 -1.01 50.22 15.84
N THR A 3 -0.32 49.55 14.93
CA THR A 3 -0.86 48.48 14.09
C THR A 3 -0.86 47.16 14.87
N PRO A 4 -1.98 46.42 14.94
CA PRO A 4 -1.94 45.01 15.31
C PRO A 4 -1.73 44.17 14.06
N THR A 5 -0.58 43.49 13.98
CA THR A 5 -0.31 42.43 13.01
C THR A 5 -1.00 41.15 13.48
N SER A 6 -2.19 40.85 12.94
CA SER A 6 -2.80 39.53 13.07
C SER A 6 -2.31 38.64 11.93
N THR A 7 -1.47 37.65 12.25
CA THR A 7 -1.16 36.53 11.35
C THR A 7 -2.43 35.71 11.12
N PRO A 8 -2.79 35.37 9.86
CA PRO A 8 -3.93 34.48 9.63
C PRO A 8 -3.54 33.07 10.03
N SER A 9 -4.23 32.53 11.04
CA SER A 9 -4.19 31.11 11.37
C SER A 9 -4.63 30.31 10.15
N LYS A 10 -3.75 29.44 9.63
CA LYS A 10 -4.10 28.43 8.62
C LYS A 10 -5.17 27.53 9.25
N ARG A 11 -6.44 27.78 8.92
CA ARG A 11 -7.52 26.84 9.19
C ARG A 11 -7.18 25.54 8.45
N ARG A 12 -6.78 24.52 9.22
CA ARG A 12 -6.90 23.13 8.82
C ARG A 12 -8.36 22.95 8.41
N LEU A 13 -8.60 22.51 7.18
CA LEU A 13 -9.93 22.11 6.74
C LEU A 13 -10.28 20.88 7.60
N GLU A 14 -11.02 21.09 8.69
CA GLU A 14 -11.56 19.97 9.45
C GLU A 14 -12.68 19.37 8.60
N THR A 15 -12.39 18.24 7.96
CA THR A 15 -13.40 17.36 7.38
C THR A 15 -14.38 16.93 8.48
N PRO A 16 -15.70 16.91 8.23
CA PRO A 16 -16.69 16.49 9.23
C PRO A 16 -16.38 15.09 9.77
N ARG A 17 -16.34 14.96 11.10
CA ARG A 17 -16.00 13.74 11.85
C ARG A 17 -17.05 12.62 11.70
N THR A 18 -17.11 11.97 10.55
CA THR A 18 -17.84 10.69 10.40
C THR A 18 -17.07 9.61 9.62
N GLU A 19 -15.90 9.92 9.06
CA GLU A 19 -15.05 8.91 8.43
C GLU A 19 -14.13 8.29 9.48
N SER A 20 -14.12 6.97 9.59
CA SER A 20 -13.12 6.28 10.42
C SER A 20 -11.72 6.52 9.84
N ASN A 21 -10.68 6.55 10.68
CA ASN A 21 -9.30 6.79 10.19
C ASN A 21 -8.89 5.84 9.05
N GLY A 22 -9.42 4.60 9.03
CA GLY A 22 -9.17 3.63 7.96
C GLY A 22 -9.87 3.97 6.64
N GLU A 23 -11.06 4.58 6.68
CA GLU A 23 -11.77 5.05 5.48
C GLU A 23 -10.97 6.12 4.74
N GLN A 24 -10.44 7.09 5.50
CA GLN A 24 -9.62 8.17 4.96
C GLN A 24 -8.35 7.62 4.31
N SER A 25 -7.64 6.70 4.99
CA SER A 25 -6.43 6.07 4.45
C SER A 25 -6.68 5.32 3.15
N ASN A 26 -7.79 4.58 3.03
CA ASN A 26 -8.14 3.84 1.81
C ASN A 26 -8.30 4.78 0.59
N LEU A 27 -8.98 5.91 0.78
CA LEU A 27 -9.19 6.90 -0.27
C LEU A 27 -7.89 7.59 -0.68
N ASP A 28 -7.07 7.99 0.31
CA ASP A 28 -5.79 8.65 0.06
C ASP A 28 -4.82 7.75 -0.72
N TYR A 29 -4.70 6.47 -0.33
CA TYR A 29 -3.88 5.50 -1.04
C TYR A 29 -4.39 5.25 -2.46
N SER A 30 -5.69 5.06 -2.64
CA SER A 30 -6.28 4.84 -3.96
C SER A 30 -6.03 6.02 -4.89
N PHE A 31 -6.15 7.25 -4.39
CA PHE A 31 -5.85 8.46 -5.15
C PHE A 31 -4.37 8.51 -5.59
N LEU A 32 -3.44 8.21 -4.68
CA LEU A 32 -2.01 8.18 -4.99
C LEU A 32 -1.68 7.09 -6.02
N MET A 33 -2.28 5.91 -5.92
CA MET A 33 -2.11 4.81 -6.87
C MET A 33 -2.57 5.21 -8.28
N LEU A 34 -3.77 5.79 -8.40
CA LEU A 34 -4.30 6.26 -9.69
C LEU A 34 -3.45 7.39 -10.28
N TYR A 35 -2.97 8.32 -9.45
CA TYR A 35 -2.08 9.38 -9.89
C TYR A 35 -0.73 8.85 -10.42
N ALA A 36 -0.22 7.75 -9.84
CA ALA A 36 1.07 7.18 -10.18
C ALA A 36 1.05 6.24 -11.41
N GLN A 37 -0.12 5.89 -11.94
CA GLN A 37 -0.29 4.86 -12.98
C GLN A 37 0.59 5.07 -14.23
N ASP A 38 0.87 6.33 -14.60
CA ASP A 38 1.64 6.70 -15.80
C ASP A 38 3.03 7.27 -15.48
N ARG A 39 3.46 7.20 -14.21
CA ARG A 39 4.68 7.89 -13.72
C ARG A 39 5.91 7.00 -13.57
N GLY A 40 5.78 5.70 -13.79
CA GLY A 40 6.90 4.77 -13.69
C GLY A 40 6.50 3.34 -14.05
N THR A 41 7.44 2.41 -13.88
CA THR A 41 7.19 0.96 -14.05
C THR A 41 6.66 0.33 -12.77
N TYR A 42 7.10 0.86 -11.63
CA TYR A 42 6.73 0.36 -10.31
C TYR A 42 6.29 1.51 -9.42
N TYR A 43 5.35 1.22 -8.53
CA TYR A 43 4.87 2.09 -7.48
C TYR A 43 5.16 1.45 -6.13
N VAL A 44 5.56 2.25 -5.13
CA VAL A 44 5.82 1.78 -3.77
C VAL A 44 5.07 2.66 -2.78
N GLN A 45 4.22 2.06 -1.95
CA GLN A 45 3.56 2.78 -0.87
C GLN A 45 4.50 2.92 0.33
N LEU A 46 4.69 4.14 0.81
CA LEU A 46 5.43 4.47 2.03
C LEU A 46 4.62 5.49 2.85
N GLU A 47 4.95 5.63 4.13
CA GLU A 47 4.39 6.62 5.05
C GLU A 47 5.51 7.57 5.53
N ASP A 48 5.16 8.66 6.20
CA ASP A 48 6.12 9.68 6.66
C ASP A 48 6.87 9.30 7.94
N ASP A 49 6.35 8.34 8.70
CA ASP A 49 6.85 7.90 10.01
C ASP A 49 7.66 6.59 9.95
N ILE A 50 8.38 6.33 8.84
CA ILE A 50 9.17 5.11 8.66
C ILE A 50 10.69 5.33 8.72
N VAL A 51 11.40 4.32 9.18
CA VAL A 51 12.85 4.17 9.07
C VAL A 51 13.17 3.15 7.98
N ALA A 52 14.03 3.53 7.04
CA ALA A 52 14.53 2.64 5.99
C ALA A 52 15.92 2.09 6.35
N LYS A 53 16.15 0.81 6.06
CA LYS A 53 17.46 0.17 6.20
C LYS A 53 18.46 0.77 5.19
N ALA A 54 19.72 0.91 5.59
CA ALA A 54 20.78 1.27 4.66
C ALA A 54 20.83 0.28 3.47
N GLY A 55 20.86 0.81 2.24
CA GLY A 55 20.86 0.00 1.03
C GLY A 55 19.48 -0.39 0.49
N TYR A 56 18.37 0.00 1.14
CA TYR A 56 17.00 -0.43 0.78
C TYR A 56 16.71 -0.37 -0.73
N TYR A 57 17.11 0.70 -1.41
CA TYR A 57 16.85 0.88 -2.85
C TYR A 57 17.55 -0.19 -3.71
N SER A 58 18.82 -0.49 -3.39
CA SER A 58 19.59 -1.51 -4.11
C SER A 58 19.00 -2.90 -3.89
N ASP A 59 18.59 -3.19 -2.64
CA ASP A 59 17.97 -4.45 -2.27
C ASP A 59 16.62 -4.63 -2.99
N MET A 60 15.78 -3.59 -3.00
CA MET A 60 14.50 -3.60 -3.73
C MET A 60 14.68 -3.83 -5.22
N LYS A 61 15.63 -3.11 -5.86
CA LYS A 61 15.90 -3.26 -7.30
C LYS A 61 16.40 -4.67 -7.63
N THR A 62 17.30 -5.21 -6.81
CA THR A 62 17.85 -6.56 -6.98
C THR A 62 16.75 -7.60 -6.84
N PHE A 63 15.94 -7.52 -5.79
CA PHE A 63 14.83 -8.45 -5.56
C PHE A 63 13.80 -8.41 -6.69
N THR A 64 13.39 -7.22 -7.13
CA THR A 64 12.45 -7.05 -8.25
C THR A 64 13.00 -7.65 -9.54
N THR A 65 14.31 -7.55 -9.77
CA THR A 65 14.95 -8.16 -10.94
C THR A 65 14.98 -9.68 -10.85
N GLN A 66 15.26 -10.22 -9.66
CA GLN A 66 15.29 -11.67 -9.41
C GLN A 66 13.90 -12.31 -9.56
N THR A 67 12.83 -11.60 -9.21
CA THR A 67 11.44 -12.08 -9.31
C THR A 67 10.77 -11.67 -10.62
N ALA A 68 11.51 -11.10 -11.59
CA ALA A 68 10.94 -10.59 -12.84
C ALA A 68 10.32 -11.69 -13.72
N SER A 69 10.80 -12.93 -13.62
CA SER A 69 10.25 -14.09 -14.33
C SER A 69 8.96 -14.64 -13.70
N ASP A 70 8.70 -14.28 -12.45
CA ASP A 70 7.57 -14.81 -11.70
C ASP A 70 6.32 -13.96 -11.92
N GLU A 71 5.17 -14.60 -11.87
CA GLU A 71 3.90 -13.88 -11.76
C GLU A 71 3.68 -13.47 -10.30
N TRP A 72 3.66 -12.16 -10.05
CA TRP A 72 3.32 -11.57 -8.77
C TRP A 72 2.44 -10.34 -8.96
N LEU A 73 1.53 -10.12 -7.99
CA LEU A 73 0.67 -8.93 -7.92
C LEU A 73 1.38 -7.79 -7.19
N TYR A 74 2.05 -8.11 -6.08
CA TYR A 74 2.86 -7.15 -5.35
C TYR A 74 4.05 -7.80 -4.63
N LEU A 75 5.08 -7.02 -4.38
CA LEU A 75 6.23 -7.39 -3.55
C LEU A 75 6.13 -6.70 -2.19
N GLU A 76 6.55 -7.38 -1.13
CA GLU A 76 6.54 -6.85 0.23
C GLU A 76 7.97 -6.60 0.75
N PHE A 77 8.22 -5.37 1.18
CA PHE A 77 9.48 -4.94 1.79
C PHE A 77 9.34 -4.53 3.26
N SER A 78 8.13 -4.62 3.82
CA SER A 78 7.89 -4.52 5.26
C SER A 78 7.12 -5.74 5.79
N GLN A 79 7.27 -6.02 7.09
CA GLN A 79 6.56 -7.11 7.76
C GLN A 79 5.12 -6.75 8.16
N LEU A 80 4.85 -5.48 8.46
CA LEU A 80 3.60 -5.03 9.05
C LEU A 80 2.99 -3.91 8.22
N GLY A 81 1.66 -3.94 8.11
CA GLY A 81 0.87 -2.93 7.43
C GLY A 81 1.09 -2.85 5.92
N PHE A 82 0.60 -1.75 5.37
CA PHE A 82 0.56 -1.47 3.94
C PHE A 82 1.82 -0.74 3.43
N ILE A 83 2.76 -0.40 4.33
CA ILE A 83 4.04 0.19 3.96
C ILE A 83 4.94 -0.82 3.22
N GLY A 84 5.79 -0.29 2.33
CA GLY A 84 6.74 -1.10 1.58
C GLY A 84 6.10 -2.10 0.62
N LYS A 85 4.84 -1.87 0.22
CA LYS A 85 4.17 -2.65 -0.82
C LYS A 85 4.53 -2.07 -2.19
N MET A 86 5.16 -2.89 -3.04
CA MET A 86 5.50 -2.52 -4.41
C MET A 86 4.57 -3.19 -5.40
N PHE A 87 4.03 -2.40 -6.33
CA PHE A 87 3.11 -2.83 -7.38
C PHE A 87 3.68 -2.48 -8.75
N LYS A 88 3.31 -3.22 -9.78
CA LYS A 88 3.51 -2.77 -11.17
C LYS A 88 2.47 -1.69 -11.46
N THR A 89 2.87 -0.59 -12.09
CA THR A 89 1.97 0.54 -12.33
C THR A 89 0.76 0.17 -13.19
N HIS A 90 0.91 -0.80 -14.10
CA HIS A 90 -0.19 -1.30 -14.93
C HIS A 90 -1.31 -2.00 -14.13
N ASP A 91 -1.01 -2.53 -12.94
CA ASP A 91 -2.00 -3.19 -12.07
C ASP A 91 -2.72 -2.18 -11.16
N LEU A 92 -2.18 -0.97 -10.98
CA LEU A 92 -2.71 0.03 -10.04
C LEU A 92 -4.19 0.38 -10.27
N PRO A 93 -4.69 0.57 -11.51
CA PRO A 93 -6.09 0.93 -11.71
C PRO A 93 -7.05 -0.12 -11.12
N MET A 94 -6.80 -1.39 -11.41
CA MET A 94 -7.63 -2.50 -10.90
C MET A 94 -7.58 -2.61 -9.38
N ILE A 95 -6.39 -2.43 -8.79
CA ILE A 95 -6.21 -2.50 -7.33
C ILE A 95 -6.90 -1.30 -6.65
N ALA A 96 -6.71 -0.09 -7.17
CA ALA A 96 -7.30 1.12 -6.63
C ALA A 96 -8.84 1.10 -6.75
N GLU A 97 -9.40 0.62 -7.86
CA GLU A 97 -10.84 0.44 -8.02
C GLU A 97 -11.41 -0.52 -6.97
N PHE A 98 -10.73 -1.64 -6.70
CA PHE A 98 -11.13 -2.57 -5.64
C PHE A 98 -11.11 -1.89 -4.26
N PHE A 99 -10.08 -1.11 -3.96
CA PHE A 99 -10.00 -0.35 -2.70
C PHE A 99 -11.10 0.70 -2.58
N LEU A 100 -11.40 1.42 -3.66
CA LEU A 100 -12.49 2.41 -3.70
C LEU A 100 -13.87 1.78 -3.49
N MET A 101 -14.11 0.59 -4.06
CA MET A 101 -15.39 -0.12 -3.88
C MET A 101 -15.69 -0.45 -2.41
N PHE A 102 -14.66 -0.81 -1.63
CA PHE A 102 -14.81 -1.31 -0.27
C PHE A 102 -14.14 -0.41 0.79
N HIS A 103 -13.90 0.86 0.45
CA HIS A 103 -13.13 1.78 1.30
C HIS A 103 -13.73 1.99 2.70
N LYS A 104 -15.05 1.75 2.87
CA LYS A 104 -15.74 1.86 4.17
C LYS A 104 -15.86 0.56 4.95
N ASP A 105 -15.58 -0.56 4.32
CA ASP A 105 -15.91 -1.86 4.88
C ASP A 105 -14.76 -2.48 5.68
N LYS A 106 -13.52 -2.28 5.21
CA LYS A 106 -12.32 -2.92 5.75
C LYS A 106 -11.08 -2.02 5.56
N PRO A 107 -10.07 -2.13 6.43
CA PRO A 107 -8.78 -1.47 6.21
C PRO A 107 -8.06 -2.03 4.97
N ILE A 108 -7.19 -1.22 4.35
CA ILE A 108 -6.54 -1.54 3.07
C ILE A 108 -5.78 -2.87 3.06
N ASP A 109 -5.10 -3.24 4.14
CA ASP A 109 -4.37 -4.52 4.23
C ASP A 109 -5.30 -5.72 4.08
N TRP A 110 -6.49 -5.62 4.67
CA TRP A 110 -7.50 -6.67 4.57
C TRP A 110 -8.13 -6.68 3.18
N LEU A 111 -8.37 -5.51 2.59
CA LEU A 111 -8.85 -5.42 1.21
C LEU A 111 -7.84 -6.04 0.24
N LEU A 112 -6.54 -5.81 0.42
CA LEU A 112 -5.50 -6.41 -0.41
C LEU A 112 -5.49 -7.94 -0.28
N ASP A 113 -5.65 -8.48 0.93
CA ASP A 113 -5.75 -9.93 1.13
C ASP A 113 -7.04 -10.52 0.55
N HIS A 114 -8.16 -9.79 0.61
CA HIS A 114 -9.41 -10.17 -0.07
C HIS A 114 -9.26 -10.14 -1.59
N LEU A 115 -8.57 -9.15 -2.15
CA LEU A 115 -8.27 -9.10 -3.57
C LEU A 115 -7.51 -10.36 -4.01
N LEU A 116 -6.47 -10.76 -3.26
CA LEU A 116 -5.77 -12.01 -3.53
C LEU A 116 -6.70 -13.22 -3.42
N TRP A 117 -7.55 -13.26 -2.38
CA TRP A 117 -8.50 -14.36 -2.21
C TRP A 117 -9.41 -14.51 -3.44
N VAL A 118 -10.00 -13.41 -3.91
CA VAL A 118 -10.85 -13.38 -5.10
C VAL A 118 -10.09 -13.80 -6.36
N LYS A 119 -8.82 -13.41 -6.50
CA LYS A 119 -8.03 -13.71 -7.71
C LYS A 119 -7.60 -15.18 -7.80
N VAL A 120 -7.28 -15.83 -6.68
CA VAL A 120 -6.58 -17.14 -6.75
C VAL A 120 -7.13 -18.25 -5.86
N CYS A 121 -8.01 -17.98 -4.91
CA CYS A 121 -8.52 -19.03 -4.03
C CYS A 121 -9.74 -19.71 -4.66
N ASN A 122 -9.71 -21.05 -4.72
CA ASN A 122 -10.83 -21.85 -5.21
C ASN A 122 -11.67 -22.35 -4.01
N PRO A 123 -12.97 -22.04 -3.94
CA PRO A 123 -13.86 -22.51 -2.86
C PRO A 123 -13.96 -24.04 -2.72
N GLU A 124 -13.63 -24.79 -3.77
CA GLU A 124 -13.64 -26.27 -3.77
C GLU A 124 -12.36 -26.88 -3.19
N LYS A 125 -11.33 -26.06 -2.92
CA LYS A 125 -10.05 -26.49 -2.37
C LYS A 125 -9.88 -26.09 -0.91
N ASP A 126 -8.86 -26.68 -0.27
CA ASP A 126 -8.56 -26.37 1.12
C ASP A 126 -7.82 -25.04 1.29
N ASN A 127 -7.76 -24.58 2.54
CA ASN A 127 -7.08 -23.34 2.89
C ASN A 127 -5.58 -23.37 2.59
N LYS A 128 -4.95 -24.55 2.55
CA LYS A 128 -3.51 -24.66 2.26
C LYS A 128 -3.23 -24.32 0.81
N ASP A 129 -4.05 -24.78 -0.12
CA ASP A 129 -3.95 -24.38 -1.53
C ASP A 129 -4.13 -22.87 -1.68
N CYS A 130 -5.16 -22.28 -1.06
CA CYS A 130 -5.41 -20.84 -1.11
C CYS A 130 -4.20 -20.03 -0.59
N GLU A 131 -3.65 -20.37 0.59
CA GLU A 131 -2.47 -19.67 1.12
C GLU A 131 -1.23 -19.85 0.24
N GLN A 132 -1.06 -21.03 -0.36
CA GLN A 132 0.02 -21.26 -1.31
C GLN A 132 -0.13 -20.38 -2.56
N GLN A 133 -1.33 -20.29 -3.14
CA GLN A 133 -1.56 -19.45 -4.32
C GLN A 133 -1.38 -17.96 -3.99
N LYS A 134 -1.92 -17.52 -2.85
CA LYS A 134 -1.70 -16.14 -2.36
C LYS A 134 -0.21 -15.85 -2.27
N SER A 135 0.58 -16.73 -1.63
CA SER A 135 2.02 -16.52 -1.40
C SER A 135 2.83 -16.29 -2.67
N ARG A 136 2.42 -16.89 -3.80
CA ARG A 136 3.07 -16.69 -5.11
C ARG A 136 2.87 -15.26 -5.62
N LEU A 137 1.68 -14.70 -5.38
CA LEU A 137 1.33 -13.34 -5.79
C LEU A 137 1.81 -12.23 -4.83
N LYS A 138 2.14 -12.57 -3.57
CA LYS A 138 2.64 -11.64 -2.54
C LYS A 138 4.05 -11.99 -2.05
N GLN A 139 5.03 -11.98 -2.95
CA GLN A 139 6.39 -12.36 -2.56
C GLN A 139 7.00 -11.34 -1.60
N ARG A 140 7.63 -11.83 -0.53
CA ARG A 140 8.18 -11.00 0.54
C ARG A 140 9.71 -11.05 0.57
N TYR A 141 10.32 -9.88 0.52
CA TYR A 141 11.74 -9.72 0.81
C TYR A 141 12.01 -9.88 2.31
N LYS A 142 13.11 -10.57 2.66
CA LYS A 142 13.57 -10.74 4.04
C LYS A 142 15.05 -10.38 4.12
N PRO A 143 15.50 -9.60 5.12
CA PRO A 143 14.73 -9.04 6.24
C PRO A 143 13.89 -7.80 5.85
N SER A 144 13.02 -7.32 6.75
CA SER A 144 12.27 -6.06 6.54
C SER A 144 13.21 -4.90 6.19
N LEU A 145 12.85 -4.10 5.18
CA LEU A 145 13.58 -2.89 4.80
C LEU A 145 12.99 -1.62 5.41
N PHE A 146 11.72 -1.66 5.81
CA PHE A 146 11.00 -0.53 6.40
C PHE A 146 10.34 -0.92 7.74
N GLN A 147 10.32 0.01 8.70
CA GLN A 147 9.70 -0.13 10.02
C GLN A 147 9.23 1.26 10.52
N HIS A 148 8.12 1.33 11.25
CA HIS A 148 7.67 2.59 11.86
C HIS A 148 8.60 3.09 12.97
N VAL A 149 8.70 4.40 13.13
CA VAL A 149 9.44 5.03 14.21
C VAL A 149 8.73 4.76 15.55
N GLY A 150 9.45 4.21 16.52
CA GLY A 150 8.94 4.04 17.89
C GLY A 150 8.24 2.71 18.20
N LEU A 151 8.35 1.73 17.29
CA LEU A 151 7.97 0.33 17.48
C LEU A 151 9.20 -0.56 17.70
#